data_AF-A0A7T3ABY0-F1
#
_entry.id   AF-A0A7T3ABY0-F1
#
_cell.length_a   1.000
_cell.length_b   1.000
_cell.length_c   1.000
_cell.angle_alpha   90.00
_cell.angle_beta   90.00
_cell.angle_gamma   90.00
#
_symmetry.space_group_name_H-M   'P 1'
#
loop_
_entity.id
_entity.type
_entity.pdbx_description
1 polymer ?
#
loop_
_entity_poly.entity_id
_entity_poly.type
_entity_poly.pdbx_seq_one_letter_code
_entity_poly.pdbx_strand_id
1 'polypeptide(L)'
;MHTLFPIIICALTLLAGCAPMPALRAVPGPAVVADRTVLDERAAIAIEASWRVAGRAIERAVDRGDLVGEQAARAERLDAAAGIWVARARAAYDTVNAASMADAIARAKPLIAEMRSLVGVRP
;
A
#
# COMPACT_ATOMS: atom_id res chain seq x y z
N MET A 1 -12.75 -32.28 67.63
CA MET A 1 -12.52 -33.15 66.45
C MET A 1 -13.12 -32.43 65.25
N HIS A 2 -12.28 -31.75 64.47
CA HIS A 2 -12.69 -30.88 63.37
C HIS A 2 -12.38 -31.56 62.04
N THR A 3 -13.40 -31.81 61.23
CA THR A 3 -13.29 -32.31 59.85
C THR A 3 -13.60 -31.18 58.88
N LEU A 4 -12.58 -30.39 58.54
CA LEU A 4 -12.62 -29.38 57.47
C LEU A 4 -11.25 -29.34 56.78
N PHE A 5 -10.91 -30.38 56.04
CA PHE A 5 -9.67 -30.38 55.24
C PHE A 5 -9.75 -31.41 54.11
N PRO A 6 -10.54 -31.14 53.05
CA PRO A 6 -9.97 -31.35 51.71
C PRO A 6 -10.63 -30.44 50.65
N ILE A 7 -10.40 -29.13 50.68
CA ILE A 7 -10.78 -28.25 49.55
C ILE A 7 -9.58 -27.45 49.01
N ILE A 8 -8.40 -27.55 49.65
CA ILE A 8 -7.21 -26.72 49.34
C ILE A 8 -6.13 -27.51 48.58
N ILE A 9 -6.47 -28.56 47.81
CA ILE A 9 -5.47 -29.31 47.00
C ILE A 9 -5.82 -29.30 45.50
N CYS A 10 -6.99 -28.79 45.09
CA CYS A 10 -7.39 -28.78 43.68
C CYS A 10 -7.02 -27.50 42.91
N ALA A 11 -6.39 -26.51 43.55
CA ALA A 11 -6.12 -25.21 42.93
C ALA A 11 -4.67 -24.99 42.46
N LEU A 12 -3.75 -25.93 42.75
CA LEU A 12 -2.31 -25.73 42.50
C LEU A 12 -1.74 -26.38 41.22
N THR A 13 -2.57 -27.09 40.44
CA THR A 13 -2.12 -27.74 39.20
C THR A 13 -2.44 -26.96 37.92
N LEU A 14 -3.09 -25.79 38.01
CA LEU A 14 -3.43 -24.96 36.85
C LEU A 14 -2.29 -24.01 36.38
N LEU A 15 -1.13 -24.01 37.04
CA LEU A 15 0.02 -23.17 36.68
C LEU A 15 1.12 -23.90 35.88
N ALA A 16 0.98 -25.20 35.61
CA ALA A 16 1.93 -25.99 34.82
C ALA A 16 1.63 -26.00 33.31
N GLY A 17 0.78 -25.09 32.84
CA GLY A 17 0.44 -24.89 31.44
C GLY A 17 1.29 -23.80 30.77
N CYS A 18 2.62 -23.82 30.91
CA CYS A 18 3.49 -23.16 29.93
C CYS A 18 3.44 -23.96 28.63
N ALA A 19 2.31 -23.89 27.91
CA ALA A 19 2.39 -24.01 26.47
C ALA A 19 3.37 -22.91 26.04
N PRO A 20 4.42 -23.21 25.25
CA PRO A 20 5.20 -22.15 24.64
C PRO A 20 4.18 -21.33 23.85
N MET A 21 3.88 -20.12 24.32
CA MET A 21 3.15 -19.19 23.49
C MET A 21 3.92 -19.15 22.16
N PRO A 22 3.27 -19.31 21.00
CA PRO A 22 3.86 -18.87 19.74
C PRO A 22 3.86 -17.32 19.72
N ALA A 23 4.30 -16.68 20.80
CA ALA A 23 4.43 -15.24 20.95
C ALA A 23 5.90 -14.90 20.82
N LEU A 24 6.26 -14.58 19.58
CA LEU A 24 7.40 -13.83 19.06
C LEU A 24 7.86 -14.48 17.75
N ARG A 25 6.94 -14.54 16.77
CA ARG A 25 7.41 -14.37 15.39
C ARG A 25 8.20 -13.06 15.41
N ALA A 26 9.52 -13.17 15.22
CA ALA A 26 10.50 -12.11 15.39
C ALA A 26 9.93 -10.77 14.94
N VAL A 27 9.69 -9.87 15.90
CA VAL A 27 9.44 -8.47 15.59
C VAL A 27 10.67 -8.03 14.78
N PRO A 28 10.49 -7.56 13.54
CA PRO A 28 11.62 -7.19 12.71
C PRO A 28 12.48 -6.18 13.44
N GLY A 29 13.80 -6.39 13.41
CA GLY A 29 14.75 -5.47 14.02
C GLY A 29 14.59 -4.05 13.44
N PRO A 30 15.00 -3.01 14.17
CA PRO A 30 14.80 -1.62 13.75
C PRO A 30 15.30 -1.31 12.33
N ALA A 31 16.43 -1.91 11.91
CA ALA A 31 16.95 -1.77 10.55
C ALA A 31 15.97 -2.30 9.48
N VAL A 32 15.33 -3.44 9.72
CA VAL A 32 14.37 -4.05 8.78
C VAL A 32 13.11 -3.19 8.65
N VAL A 33 12.67 -2.56 9.75
CA VAL A 33 11.56 -1.62 9.71
C VAL A 33 11.95 -0.36 8.92
N ALA A 34 13.13 0.20 9.19
CA ALA A 34 13.64 1.36 8.46
C ALA A 34 13.78 1.11 6.96
N ASP A 35 14.33 -0.03 6.55
CA ASP A 35 14.49 -0.42 5.15
C ASP A 35 13.13 -0.55 4.44
N ARG A 36 12.12 -1.11 5.12
CA ARG A 36 10.75 -1.18 4.60
C ARG A 36 10.16 0.21 4.41
N THR A 37 10.30 1.10 5.39
CA THR A 37 9.80 2.47 5.29
C THR A 37 10.44 3.22 4.11
N VAL A 38 11.75 3.07 3.90
CA VAL A 38 12.44 3.68 2.74
C VAL A 38 11.92 3.10 1.42
N LEU A 39 11.68 1.80 1.35
CA LEU A 39 11.13 1.17 0.16
C LEU A 39 9.70 1.67 -0.14
N ASP A 40 8.88 1.80 0.90
CA ASP A 40 7.50 2.29 0.81
C ASP A 40 7.47 3.74 0.29
N GLU A 41 8.35 4.60 0.83
CA GLU A 41 8.50 5.98 0.38
C GLU A 41 8.89 6.05 -1.10
N ARG A 42 9.89 5.26 -1.50
CA ARG A 42 10.34 5.19 -2.90
C ARG A 42 9.22 4.73 -3.82
N ALA A 43 8.39 3.79 -3.37
CA ALA A 43 7.25 3.29 -4.16
C ALA A 43 6.18 4.38 -4.35
N ALA A 44 5.85 5.13 -3.29
CA ALA A 44 4.91 6.25 -3.35
C ALA A 44 5.42 7.39 -4.26
N ILE A 45 6.71 7.75 -4.16
CA ILE A 45 7.33 8.75 -5.04
C ILE A 45 7.35 8.27 -6.49
N ALA A 46 7.71 7.00 -6.73
CA ALA A 46 7.80 6.46 -8.09
C ALA A 46 6.45 6.43 -8.80
N ILE A 47 5.37 6.06 -8.10
CA ILE A 47 4.03 6.04 -8.71
C ILE A 47 3.55 7.44 -9.04
N GLU A 48 3.81 8.42 -8.15
CA GLU A 48 3.46 9.82 -8.36
C GLU A 48 4.24 10.43 -9.53
N ALA A 49 5.54 10.17 -9.61
CA ALA A 49 6.38 10.61 -10.72
C ALA A 49 5.90 10.01 -12.06
N SER A 50 5.56 8.71 -12.07
CA SER A 50 5.07 8.01 -13.26
C SER A 50 3.76 8.60 -13.78
N TRP A 51 2.81 8.88 -12.88
CA TRP A 51 1.56 9.54 -13.22
C TRP A 51 1.80 10.93 -13.82
N ARG A 52 2.61 11.77 -13.16
CA ARG A 52 2.94 13.12 -13.66
C ARG A 52 3.63 13.11 -15.03
N VAL A 53 4.50 12.14 -15.29
CA VAL A 53 5.15 11.98 -16.60
C VAL A 53 4.13 11.60 -17.68
N ALA A 54 3.23 10.65 -17.38
CA ALA A 54 2.17 10.24 -18.31
C ALA A 54 1.19 11.40 -18.59
N GLY A 55 0.77 12.12 -17.57
CA GLY A 55 -0.11 13.29 -17.69
C GLY A 55 0.49 14.37 -18.59
N ARG A 56 1.75 14.76 -18.36
CA ARG A 56 2.44 15.73 -19.24
C ARG A 56 2.59 15.26 -20.69
N ALA A 57 2.75 13.96 -20.91
CA ALA A 57 2.82 13.41 -22.26
C ALA A 57 1.45 13.48 -22.96
N ILE A 58 0.36 13.25 -22.22
CA ILE A 58 -1.02 13.45 -22.69
C ILE A 58 -1.28 14.91 -23.02
N GLU A 59 -0.97 15.84 -22.10
CA GLU A 59 -1.12 17.29 -22.32
C GLU A 59 -0.46 17.70 -23.64
N ARG A 60 0.81 17.31 -23.83
CA ARG A 60 1.54 17.60 -25.07
C ARG A 60 0.94 16.95 -26.31
N ALA A 61 0.34 15.77 -26.19
CA ALA A 61 -0.30 15.09 -27.32
C ALA A 61 -1.62 15.78 -27.71
N VAL A 62 -2.37 16.25 -26.72
CA VAL A 62 -3.58 17.08 -26.95
C VAL A 62 -3.20 18.41 -27.60
N ASP A 63 -2.18 19.09 -27.07
CA ASP A 63 -1.73 20.40 -27.59
C ASP A 63 -1.24 20.32 -29.05
N ARG A 64 -0.63 19.20 -29.44
CA ARG A 64 -0.22 18.94 -30.83
C ARG A 64 -1.35 18.48 -31.74
N GLY A 65 -2.52 18.17 -31.19
CA GLY A 65 -3.65 17.60 -31.93
C GLY A 65 -3.50 16.11 -32.25
N ASP A 66 -2.53 15.41 -31.65
CA ASP A 66 -2.34 13.95 -31.82
C ASP A 66 -3.45 13.16 -31.11
N LEU A 67 -4.05 13.76 -30.07
CA LEU A 67 -5.02 13.11 -29.19
C LEU A 67 -6.26 14.01 -29.06
N VAL A 68 -7.36 13.62 -29.72
CA VAL A 68 -8.57 14.44 -29.87
C VAL A 68 -9.85 13.62 -29.66
N GLY A 69 -10.98 14.31 -29.47
CA GLY A 69 -12.31 13.71 -29.37
C GLY A 69 -12.41 12.67 -28.25
N GLU A 70 -12.93 11.49 -28.58
CA GLU A 70 -13.08 10.37 -27.64
C GLU A 70 -11.77 9.93 -26.98
N GLN A 71 -10.64 10.06 -27.67
CA GLN A 71 -9.35 9.71 -27.09
C GLN A 71 -8.93 10.72 -26.01
N ALA A 72 -9.18 12.02 -26.22
CA ALA A 72 -8.94 13.06 -25.22
C ALA A 72 -9.82 12.88 -24.00
N ALA A 73 -11.11 12.63 -24.21
CA ALA A 73 -12.05 12.33 -23.12
C ALA A 73 -11.64 11.05 -22.35
N ARG A 74 -11.12 10.03 -23.05
CA ARG A 74 -10.58 8.83 -22.39
C ARG A 74 -9.34 9.15 -21.56
N ALA A 75 -8.41 9.94 -22.11
CA ALA A 75 -7.19 10.34 -21.42
C ALA A 75 -7.49 11.11 -20.14
N GLU A 76 -8.45 12.04 -20.17
CA GLU A 76 -8.94 12.78 -19.00
C GLU A 76 -9.51 11.85 -17.92
N ARG A 77 -10.37 10.89 -18.30
CA ARG A 77 -10.93 9.91 -17.34
C ARG A 77 -9.85 9.06 -16.69
N LEU A 78 -8.86 8.62 -17.46
CA LEU A 78 -7.74 7.85 -16.95
C LEU A 78 -6.87 8.68 -16.00
N ASP A 79 -6.59 9.94 -16.35
CA ASP A 79 -5.81 10.85 -15.52
C ASP A 79 -6.49 11.10 -14.17
N ALA A 80 -7.79 11.43 -14.19
CA ALA A 80 -8.57 11.61 -12.96
C ALA A 80 -8.59 10.34 -12.09
N ALA A 81 -8.81 9.17 -12.70
CA ALA A 81 -8.83 7.91 -11.97
C ALA A 81 -7.45 7.56 -11.39
N ALA A 82 -6.37 7.74 -12.17
CA ALA A 82 -5.01 7.50 -11.71
C ALA A 82 -4.64 8.46 -10.57
N GLY A 83 -4.97 9.75 -10.71
CA GLY A 83 -4.73 10.78 -9.70
C GLY A 83 -5.38 10.46 -8.35
N ILE A 84 -6.61 9.93 -8.34
CA ILE A 84 -7.28 9.47 -7.12
C ILE A 84 -6.46 8.38 -6.41
N TRP A 85 -5.97 7.38 -7.14
CA TRP A 85 -5.21 6.28 -6.54
C TRP A 85 -3.80 6.70 -6.13
N VAL A 86 -3.16 7.59 -6.87
CA VAL A 86 -1.88 8.20 -6.46
C VAL A 86 -2.04 9.00 -5.17
N ALA A 87 -3.09 9.82 -5.05
CA ALA A 87 -3.39 10.56 -3.85
C ALA A 87 -3.67 9.63 -2.65
N ARG A 88 -4.36 8.51 -2.89
CA ARG A 88 -4.58 7.48 -1.86
C ARG A 88 -3.28 6.80 -1.43
N ALA A 89 -2.37 6.51 -2.36
CA ALA A 89 -1.05 5.96 -2.02
C ALA A 89 -0.26 6.94 -1.15
N ARG A 90 -0.31 8.25 -1.47
CA ARG A 90 0.33 9.29 -0.66
C ARG A 90 -0.26 9.38 0.74
N ALA A 91 -1.59 9.45 0.86
CA ALA A 91 -2.25 9.51 2.16
C ALA A 91 -1.98 8.25 3.01
N ALA A 92 -1.90 7.07 2.38
CA ALA A 92 -1.55 5.83 3.06
C ALA A 92 -0.09 5.82 3.54
N TYR A 93 0.84 6.40 2.76
CA TYR A 93 2.22 6.60 3.21
C TYR A 93 2.29 7.55 4.42
N ASP A 94 1.62 8.70 4.35
CA ASP A 94 1.61 9.70 5.43
C ASP A 94 1.03 9.14 6.75
N THR A 95 0.18 8.11 6.67
CA THR A 95 -0.43 7.40 7.81
C THR A 95 0.27 6.07 8.16
N VAL A 96 1.40 5.76 7.52
CA VAL A 96 2.20 4.53 7.72
C VAL A 96 1.35 3.25 7.50
N ASN A 97 0.40 3.30 6.59
CA ASN A 97 -0.49 2.19 6.24
C ASN A 97 -0.01 1.48 4.98
N ALA A 98 0.96 0.58 5.14
CA ALA A 98 1.59 -0.15 4.03
C ALA A 98 0.58 -0.96 3.19
N ALA A 99 -0.44 -1.56 3.80
CA ALA A 99 -1.43 -2.37 3.08
C ALA A 99 -2.30 -1.53 2.14
N SER A 100 -2.82 -0.40 2.63
CA SER A 100 -3.61 0.52 1.80
C SER A 100 -2.75 1.20 0.73
N MET A 101 -1.49 1.48 1.04
CA MET A 101 -0.55 2.02 0.06
C MET A 101 -0.30 1.02 -1.07
N ALA A 102 -0.06 -0.26 -0.75
CA ALA A 102 0.16 -1.30 -1.73
C ALA A 102 -1.06 -1.51 -2.65
N ASP A 103 -2.28 -1.52 -2.10
CA ASP A 103 -3.53 -1.59 -2.90
C ASP A 103 -3.68 -0.36 -3.81
N ALA A 104 -3.45 0.84 -3.28
CA ALA A 104 -3.53 2.06 -4.07
C ALA A 104 -2.52 2.08 -5.23
N ILE A 105 -1.27 1.67 -4.98
CA ILE A 105 -0.25 1.52 -6.02
C ILE A 105 -0.68 0.47 -7.06
N ALA A 106 -1.18 -0.69 -6.61
CA ALA A 106 -1.63 -1.75 -7.52
C ALA A 106 -2.75 -1.28 -8.46
N ARG A 107 -3.63 -0.40 -7.98
CA ARG A 107 -4.73 0.19 -8.78
C ARG A 107 -4.27 1.35 -9.67
N ALA A 108 -3.29 2.15 -9.24
CA ALA A 108 -2.75 3.24 -10.04
C ALA A 108 -1.94 2.74 -11.26
N LYS A 109 -1.14 1.67 -11.08
CA LYS A 109 -0.25 1.13 -12.11
C LYS A 109 -0.92 0.83 -13.47
N PRO A 110 -2.02 0.08 -13.56
CA PRO A 110 -2.65 -0.22 -14.84
C PRO A 110 -3.22 1.03 -15.52
N LEU A 111 -3.76 1.99 -14.75
CA LEU A 111 -4.28 3.25 -15.29
C LEU A 111 -3.16 4.10 -15.91
N ILE A 112 -2.03 4.23 -15.22
CA ILE A 112 -0.85 4.95 -15.72
C ILE A 112 -0.26 4.24 -16.94
N ALA A 113 -0.25 2.90 -16.95
CA ALA A 113 0.18 2.13 -18.12
C ALA A 113 -0.71 2.40 -19.34
N GLU A 114 -2.02 2.47 -19.13
CA GLU A 114 -2.99 2.81 -20.18
C GLU A 114 -2.80 4.25 -20.67
N MET A 115 -2.61 5.22 -19.77
CA MET A 115 -2.26 6.61 -20.12
C MET A 115 -1.02 6.65 -21.03
N ARG A 116 0.05 5.93 -20.66
CA ARG A 116 1.29 5.86 -21.45
C ARG A 116 1.07 5.26 -22.84
N SER A 117 0.18 4.28 -22.95
CA SER A 117 -0.13 3.62 -24.23
C SER A 117 -0.81 4.55 -25.22
N LEU A 118 -1.61 5.52 -24.74
CA LEU A 118 -2.24 6.53 -25.60
C LEU A 118 -1.23 7.46 -26.27
N VAL A 119 -0.05 7.64 -25.68
CA VAL A 119 0.97 8.62 -26.11
C VAL A 119 2.30 7.98 -26.52
N GLY A 120 2.34 6.66 -26.62
CA GLY A 120 3.52 5.92 -27.09
C GLY A 120 4.74 5.97 -26.15
N VAL A 121 4.56 6.30 -24.86
CA VAL A 121 5.67 6.38 -23.90
C VAL A 121 6.01 4.98 -23.37
N ARG A 122 7.04 4.35 -23.96
CA ARG A 122 7.55 3.02 -23.53
C ARG A 122 8.15 3.04 -22.11
N PRO A 123 8.13 1.89 -21.39
CA PRO A 123 8.59 1.73 -19.99
C PRO A 123 9.91 2.41 -19.70
#